data_AF-A0A2E3P1A6-F1
#
_entry.id   AF-A0A2E3P1A6-F1
#
_cell.length_a   1.000
_cell.length_b   1.000
_cell.length_c   1.000
_cell.angle_alpha   90.00
_cell.angle_beta   90.00
_cell.angle_gamma   90.00
#
_symmetry.space_group_name_H-M   'P 1'
#
loop_
_entity.id
_entity.type
_entity.pdbx_description
1 polymer ?
#
loop_
_entity_poly.entity_id
_entity_poly.type
_entity_poly.pdbx_seq_one_letter_code
_entity_poly.pdbx_strand_id
1 'polypeptide(L)'
;MLSCPRALRFPLLAAAVLTFALTPLGGPVRADAPPPAVKALKAAKPERVLFVGNSYLYYNDSLHNHVRRMVAASGLSDMKTLKYKSATISGAMLFDHNIDGYLEPGKLRVKDPFQVVVLQGFSAAATKKDHPPKFAATVADFAKKIQAAGGETALYMTHAYVKPHKKYDPDMIRAIEKL
;
A
#
# COMPACT_ATOMS: atom_id res chain seq x y z
N MET A 1 53.03 53.72 34.83
CA MET A 1 54.03 53.00 35.65
C MET A 1 53.46 51.62 35.93
N LEU A 2 54.21 50.56 35.57
CA LEU A 2 54.28 49.21 36.15
C LEU A 2 52.93 48.48 36.44
N SER A 3 52.67 47.22 36.07
CA SER A 3 53.47 46.12 35.55
C SER A 3 52.48 45.03 35.11
N CYS A 4 52.81 44.34 34.01
CA CYS A 4 52.29 43.01 33.70
C CYS A 4 52.76 42.01 34.76
N PRO A 5 51.94 40.99 35.10
CA PRO A 5 52.56 39.67 35.12
C PRO A 5 51.68 38.49 34.67
N ARG A 6 52.41 37.54 34.07
CA ARG A 6 52.28 36.08 34.15
C ARG A 6 51.13 35.41 33.40
N ALA A 7 51.50 34.95 32.20
CA ALA A 7 50.88 33.83 31.51
C ALA A 7 50.89 32.57 32.40
N LEU A 8 49.70 32.06 32.71
CA LEU A 8 49.49 30.77 33.36
C LEU A 8 49.34 29.71 32.27
N ARG A 9 50.33 28.81 32.15
CA ARG A 9 50.26 27.63 31.29
C ARG A 9 49.37 26.59 31.95
N PHE A 10 48.19 26.33 31.39
CA PHE A 10 47.37 25.17 31.73
C PHE A 10 47.80 23.97 30.87
N PRO A 11 48.00 22.77 31.46
CA PRO A 11 48.30 21.58 30.68
C PRO A 11 47.04 21.11 29.93
N LEU A 12 47.21 20.75 28.66
CA LEU A 12 46.19 20.07 27.85
C LEU A 12 45.82 18.75 28.54
N LEU A 13 44.59 18.65 29.08
CA LEU A 13 43.99 17.36 29.40
C LEU A 13 43.48 16.75 28.10
N ALA A 14 44.04 15.61 27.71
CA ALA A 14 43.56 14.81 26.59
C ALA A 14 42.15 14.27 26.90
N ALA A 15 41.16 14.73 26.14
CA ALA A 15 39.80 14.20 26.20
C ALA A 15 39.76 12.83 25.51
N ALA A 16 39.54 11.77 26.28
CA ALA A 16 39.26 10.44 25.74
C ALA A 16 37.88 10.44 25.08
N VAL A 17 37.86 10.33 23.75
CA VAL A 17 36.61 10.15 22.97
C VAL A 17 36.18 8.70 23.10
N LEU A 18 35.15 8.45 23.91
CA LEU A 18 34.48 7.16 24.02
C LEU A 18 33.49 7.03 22.85
N THR A 19 33.92 6.38 21.76
CA THR A 19 33.08 6.10 20.60
C THR A 19 32.04 5.04 20.97
N PHE A 20 30.79 5.45 21.14
CA PHE A 20 29.65 4.56 21.31
C PHE A 20 29.37 3.89 19.95
N ALA A 21 29.77 2.63 19.79
CA ALA A 21 29.44 1.86 18.60
C ALA A 21 27.93 1.58 18.58
N LEU A 22 27.20 2.37 17.78
CA LEU A 22 25.79 2.12 17.48
C LEU A 22 25.70 0.85 16.63
N THR A 23 25.46 -0.30 17.24
CA THR A 23 25.06 -1.51 16.50
C THR A 23 23.65 -1.30 15.94
N PRO A 24 23.44 -1.31 14.62
CA PRO A 24 22.11 -1.15 14.05
C PRO A 24 21.30 -2.40 14.32
N LEU A 25 20.37 -2.32 15.28
CA LEU A 25 19.34 -3.33 15.48
C LEU A 25 18.30 -3.20 14.36
N GLY A 26 18.38 -4.09 13.36
CA GLY A 26 17.31 -4.36 12.41
C GLY A 26 17.33 -3.50 11.14
N GLY A 27 17.96 -4.02 10.08
CA GLY A 27 17.71 -3.51 8.72
C GLY A 27 16.26 -3.81 8.28
N PRO A 28 15.72 -3.05 7.31
CA PRO A 28 14.41 -3.36 6.74
C PRO A 28 14.43 -4.76 6.15
N VAL A 29 13.55 -5.64 6.63
CA VAL A 29 13.27 -6.93 5.98
C VAL A 29 12.68 -6.60 4.62
N ARG A 30 13.51 -6.67 3.58
CA ARG A 30 13.05 -6.54 2.20
C ARG A 30 12.45 -7.88 1.79
N ALA A 31 11.22 -7.82 1.30
CA ALA A 31 10.60 -8.93 0.60
C ALA A 31 11.43 -9.26 -0.66
N ASP A 32 12.26 -10.30 -0.62
CA ASP A 32 12.93 -10.88 -1.80
C ASP A 32 11.94 -11.66 -2.68
N ALA A 33 10.86 -11.00 -3.10
CA ALA A 33 9.92 -11.56 -4.06
C ALA A 33 10.50 -11.47 -5.48
N PRO A 34 10.30 -12.48 -6.35
CA PRO A 34 10.68 -12.40 -7.75
C PRO A 34 10.01 -11.19 -8.43
N PRO A 35 10.67 -10.56 -9.41
CA PRO A 35 10.12 -9.38 -10.08
C PRO A 35 8.77 -9.72 -10.73
N PRO A 36 7.79 -8.80 -10.71
CA PRO A 36 6.46 -9.08 -11.25
C PRO A 36 6.55 -9.29 -12.77
N ALA A 37 5.84 -10.30 -13.25
CA ALA A 37 5.74 -10.58 -14.70
C ALA A 37 5.06 -9.44 -15.45
N VAL A 38 4.07 -8.78 -14.83
CA VAL A 38 3.40 -7.58 -15.35
C VAL A 38 4.14 -6.34 -14.85
N LYS A 39 4.70 -5.57 -15.79
CA LYS A 39 5.56 -4.40 -15.47
C LYS A 39 4.85 -3.06 -15.58
N ALA A 40 3.73 -3.01 -16.30
CA ALA A 40 2.97 -1.79 -16.53
C ALA A 40 1.51 -2.12 -16.81
N LEU A 41 0.63 -1.15 -16.51
CA LEU A 41 -0.76 -1.18 -16.93
C LEU A 41 -0.86 -0.92 -18.44
N LYS A 42 -1.89 -1.48 -19.08
CA LYS A 42 -2.23 -1.20 -20.49
C LYS A 42 -2.60 0.27 -20.69
N ALA A 43 -3.34 0.84 -19.74
CA ALA A 43 -3.63 2.27 -19.72
C ALA A 43 -2.47 3.02 -19.03
N ALA A 44 -1.68 3.75 -19.80
CA ALA A 44 -0.53 4.49 -19.27
C ALA A 44 -0.92 5.59 -18.25
N LYS A 45 -2.12 6.17 -18.39
CA LYS A 45 -2.65 7.22 -17.51
C LYS A 45 -4.14 6.96 -17.24
N PRO A 46 -4.48 6.01 -16.35
CA PRO A 46 -5.87 5.67 -16.09
C PRO A 46 -6.56 6.80 -15.32
N GLU A 47 -7.64 7.31 -15.88
CA GLU A 47 -8.48 8.35 -15.27
C GLU A 47 -9.68 7.77 -14.52
N ARG A 48 -10.08 6.52 -14.82
CA ARG A 48 -11.20 5.83 -14.16
C ARG A 48 -10.67 4.62 -13.42
N VAL A 49 -10.51 4.76 -12.10
CA VAL A 49 -9.96 3.72 -11.23
C VAL A 49 -10.96 3.39 -10.12
N LEU A 50 -11.28 2.11 -9.96
CA LEU A 50 -12.12 1.63 -8.86
C LEU A 50 -11.25 0.89 -7.84
N PHE A 51 -11.40 1.26 -6.57
CA PHE A 51 -10.78 0.57 -5.44
C PHE A 51 -11.86 -0.28 -4.75
N VAL A 52 -11.65 -1.59 -4.67
CA VAL A 52 -12.59 -2.53 -4.03
C VAL A 52 -11.91 -3.17 -2.83
N GLY A 53 -12.55 -3.08 -1.67
CA GLY A 53 -12.01 -3.69 -0.44
C GLY A 53 -12.79 -3.32 0.79
N ASN A 54 -12.10 -3.05 1.89
CA ASN A 54 -12.73 -2.90 3.19
C ASN A 54 -12.23 -1.66 3.94
N SER A 55 -12.31 -1.72 5.27
CA SER A 55 -11.87 -0.68 6.19
C SER A 55 -10.43 -0.21 5.94
N TYR A 56 -9.55 -1.05 5.38
CA TYR A 56 -8.17 -0.66 5.04
C TYR A 56 -8.10 0.38 3.93
N LEU A 57 -9.03 0.34 2.97
CA LEU A 57 -9.14 1.33 1.91
C LEU A 57 -10.08 2.49 2.28
N TYR A 58 -10.96 2.31 3.26
CA TYR A 58 -11.96 3.32 3.64
C TYR A 58 -11.44 4.31 4.68
N TYR A 59 -10.87 3.81 5.78
CA TYR A 59 -10.36 4.69 6.84
C TYR A 59 -9.11 5.41 6.37
N ASN A 60 -8.88 6.62 6.90
CA ASN A 60 -7.89 7.60 6.42
C ASN A 60 -8.32 8.37 5.15
N ASP A 61 -9.52 8.97 5.16
CA ASP A 61 -10.10 9.76 4.04
C ASP A 61 -10.28 8.96 2.73
N SER A 62 -10.33 7.63 2.85
CA SER A 62 -10.33 6.64 1.78
C SER A 62 -9.17 6.77 0.78
N LEU A 63 -8.40 5.69 0.64
CA LEU A 63 -7.12 5.70 -0.08
C LEU A 63 -7.20 6.27 -1.50
N HIS A 64 -8.31 6.03 -2.22
CA HIS A 64 -8.53 6.54 -3.57
C HIS A 64 -8.47 8.08 -3.68
N ASN A 65 -8.85 8.81 -2.64
CA ASN A 65 -8.78 10.28 -2.62
C ASN A 65 -7.34 10.76 -2.57
N HIS A 66 -6.51 10.15 -1.73
CA HIS A 66 -5.08 10.47 -1.65
C HIS A 66 -4.36 10.17 -2.95
N VAL A 67 -4.59 8.98 -3.52
CA VAL A 67 -3.99 8.60 -4.81
C VAL A 67 -4.43 9.58 -5.91
N ARG A 68 -5.72 9.93 -5.97
CA ARG A 68 -6.23 10.92 -6.92
C ARG A 68 -5.54 12.28 -6.80
N ARG A 69 -5.37 12.78 -5.57
CA ARG A 69 -4.67 14.07 -5.32
C ARG A 69 -3.20 14.00 -5.71
N MET A 70 -2.51 12.88 -5.44
CA MET A 70 -1.11 12.70 -5.86
C MET A 70 -0.96 12.67 -7.38
N VAL A 71 -1.86 11.98 -8.09
CA VAL A 71 -1.85 11.96 -9.57
C VAL A 71 -2.05 13.37 -10.11
N ALA A 72 -2.98 14.14 -9.56
CA ALA A 72 -3.17 15.52 -9.99
C ALA A 72 -1.99 16.44 -9.66
N ALA A 73 -1.43 16.32 -8.45
CA ALA A 73 -0.26 17.10 -8.04
C ALA A 73 0.98 16.78 -8.89
N SER A 74 1.10 15.56 -9.42
CA SER A 74 2.18 15.18 -10.33
C SER A 74 2.07 15.79 -11.74
N GLY A 75 0.94 16.43 -12.08
CA GLY A 75 0.68 16.97 -13.41
C GLY A 75 0.32 15.92 -14.47
N LEU A 76 0.12 14.64 -14.08
CA LEU A 76 -0.24 13.58 -15.01
C LEU A 76 -1.67 13.69 -15.55
N SER A 77 -2.60 14.20 -14.74
CA SER A 77 -4.03 14.39 -15.06
C SER A 77 -4.64 15.52 -14.23
N ASP A 78 -5.74 16.12 -14.69
CA ASP A 78 -6.48 17.12 -13.91
C ASP A 78 -7.42 16.44 -12.90
N MET A 79 -7.52 16.97 -11.67
CA MET A 79 -8.49 16.52 -10.68
C MET A 79 -9.93 16.38 -11.23
N LYS A 80 -10.34 17.24 -12.16
CA LYS A 80 -11.69 17.25 -12.76
C LYS A 80 -11.95 16.03 -13.66
N THR A 81 -10.92 15.53 -14.35
CA THR A 81 -11.05 14.37 -15.24
C THR A 81 -11.03 13.07 -14.45
N LEU A 82 -10.18 12.97 -13.42
CA LEU A 82 -10.05 11.78 -12.59
C LEU A 82 -11.37 11.36 -11.91
N LYS A 83 -11.83 10.15 -12.24
CA LYS A 83 -12.97 9.46 -11.63
C LYS A 83 -12.48 8.27 -10.82
N TYR A 84 -11.79 8.55 -9.72
CA TYR A 84 -11.38 7.51 -8.79
C TYR A 84 -12.54 7.25 -7.82
N LYS A 85 -12.88 5.98 -7.61
CA LYS A 85 -14.01 5.55 -6.79
C LYS A 85 -13.58 4.46 -5.83
N SER A 86 -14.32 4.31 -4.73
CA SER A 86 -14.09 3.26 -3.75
C SER A 86 -15.40 2.55 -3.44
N ALA A 87 -15.40 1.23 -3.48
CA ALA A 87 -16.48 0.35 -3.05
C ALA A 87 -15.97 -0.46 -1.85
N THR A 88 -16.33 -0.01 -0.64
CA THR A 88 -15.81 -0.56 0.61
C THR A 88 -16.90 -1.04 1.54
N ILE A 89 -16.74 -2.25 2.07
CA ILE A 89 -17.61 -2.81 3.12
C ILE A 89 -16.74 -3.09 4.35
N SER A 90 -17.08 -2.53 5.52
CA SER A 90 -16.25 -2.69 6.72
C SER A 90 -16.13 -4.16 7.12
N GLY A 91 -14.91 -4.63 7.38
CA GLY A 91 -14.64 -6.02 7.75
C GLY A 91 -14.81 -7.06 6.64
N ALA A 92 -15.21 -6.65 5.43
CA ALA A 92 -15.50 -7.57 4.35
C ALA A 92 -14.26 -8.24 3.74
N MET A 93 -14.53 -9.41 3.17
CA MET A 93 -13.66 -10.15 2.27
C MET A 93 -14.10 -9.91 0.83
N LEU A 94 -13.22 -10.22 -0.14
CA LEU A 94 -13.49 -9.86 -1.53
C LEU A 94 -14.77 -10.54 -2.08
N PHE A 95 -15.07 -11.76 -1.61
CA PHE A 95 -16.25 -12.51 -1.99
C PHE A 95 -17.57 -11.99 -1.40
N ASP A 96 -17.53 -11.01 -0.49
CA ASP A 96 -18.73 -10.34 0.01
C ASP A 96 -19.18 -9.19 -0.94
N HIS A 97 -18.35 -8.83 -1.93
CA HIS A 97 -18.63 -7.74 -2.85
C HIS A 97 -19.45 -8.19 -4.07
N ASN A 98 -20.40 -7.34 -4.48
CA ASN A 98 -21.08 -7.46 -5.76
C ASN A 98 -20.28 -6.72 -6.85
N ILE A 99 -19.26 -7.39 -7.41
CA ILE A 99 -18.42 -6.77 -8.44
C ILE A 99 -19.21 -6.37 -9.69
N ASP A 100 -20.18 -7.18 -10.09
CA ASP A 100 -20.97 -6.96 -11.31
C ASP A 100 -21.71 -5.62 -11.23
N GLY A 101 -22.33 -5.32 -10.08
CA GLY A 101 -23.00 -4.03 -9.85
C GLY A 101 -22.05 -2.83 -9.77
N TYR A 102 -20.77 -3.04 -9.46
CA TYR A 102 -19.78 -1.95 -9.44
C TYR A 102 -19.21 -1.64 -10.83
N LEU A 103 -19.15 -2.64 -11.71
CA LEU A 103 -18.62 -2.51 -13.07
C LEU A 103 -19.64 -1.98 -14.07
N GLU A 104 -20.93 -2.00 -13.73
CA GLU A 104 -22.00 -1.51 -14.60
C GLU A 104 -21.81 -0.01 -14.95
N PRO A 105 -21.71 0.35 -16.24
CA PRO A 105 -21.59 1.73 -16.69
C PRO A 105 -22.71 2.62 -16.16
N GLY A 106 -22.39 3.84 -15.73
CA GLY A 106 -23.34 4.78 -15.13
C GLY A 106 -23.52 4.60 -13.62
N LYS A 107 -23.17 3.46 -13.03
CA LYS A 107 -23.12 3.29 -11.58
C LYS A 107 -21.94 4.03 -10.97
N LEU A 108 -21.99 4.22 -9.65
CA LEU A 108 -20.96 4.96 -8.89
C LEU A 108 -20.71 6.39 -9.41
N ARG A 109 -21.63 6.92 -10.22
CA ARG A 109 -21.55 8.21 -10.92
C ARG A 109 -20.38 8.27 -11.90
N VAL A 110 -20.04 7.16 -12.55
CA VAL A 110 -19.03 7.08 -13.63
C VAL A 110 -19.71 6.51 -14.87
N LYS A 111 -19.70 7.26 -15.97
CA LYS A 111 -20.44 6.88 -17.19
C LYS A 111 -19.80 5.73 -17.94
N ASP A 112 -18.47 5.77 -18.09
CA ASP A 112 -17.71 4.79 -18.85
C ASP A 112 -17.12 3.69 -17.95
N PRO A 113 -16.78 2.51 -18.50
CA PRO A 113 -16.13 1.46 -17.73
C PRO A 113 -14.85 1.91 -17.04
N PHE A 114 -14.58 1.32 -15.87
CA PHE A 114 -13.30 1.52 -15.18
C PHE A 114 -12.15 0.94 -15.99
N GLN A 115 -11.07 1.71 -16.11
CA GLN A 115 -9.86 1.28 -16.80
C GLN A 115 -9.01 0.37 -15.92
N VAL A 116 -8.99 0.65 -14.61
CA VAL A 116 -8.29 -0.15 -13.62
C VAL A 116 -9.20 -0.43 -12.43
N VAL A 117 -9.21 -1.67 -11.97
CA VAL A 117 -9.90 -2.06 -10.75
C VAL A 117 -8.88 -2.69 -9.79
N VAL A 118 -8.67 -2.02 -8.67
CA VAL A 118 -7.75 -2.43 -7.60
C VAL A 118 -8.52 -3.28 -6.59
N LEU A 119 -8.15 -4.55 -6.48
CA LEU A 119 -8.76 -5.51 -5.54
C LEU A 119 -7.84 -5.68 -4.33
N GLN A 120 -8.33 -5.34 -3.14
CA GLN A 120 -7.58 -5.48 -1.89
C GLN A 120 -7.77 -6.88 -1.28
N GLY A 121 -6.66 -7.53 -0.91
CA GLY A 121 -6.69 -8.74 -0.09
C GLY A 121 -7.19 -8.42 1.32
N PHE A 122 -8.01 -9.26 1.96
CA PHE A 122 -8.48 -8.99 3.33
C PHE A 122 -7.45 -9.38 4.39
N SER A 123 -7.55 -8.84 5.61
CA SER A 123 -6.50 -8.96 6.64
C SER A 123 -6.14 -10.38 7.08
N ALA A 124 -7.04 -11.34 6.83
CA ALA A 124 -6.85 -12.76 7.12
C ALA A 124 -6.68 -13.62 5.86
N ALA A 125 -6.45 -13.00 4.68
CA ALA A 125 -6.37 -13.71 3.41
C ALA A 125 -5.24 -14.73 3.41
N ALA A 126 -4.07 -14.38 3.95
CA ALA A 126 -2.90 -15.25 4.00
C ALA A 126 -2.84 -16.20 5.21
N THR A 127 -3.61 -15.92 6.27
CA THR A 127 -3.35 -16.51 7.60
C THR A 127 -4.34 -17.59 8.01
N LYS A 128 -5.47 -17.73 7.32
CA LYS A 128 -6.49 -18.76 7.62
C LYS A 128 -6.49 -19.81 6.51
N LYS A 129 -6.45 -21.09 6.85
CA LYS A 129 -6.20 -22.19 5.89
C LYS A 129 -7.13 -22.19 4.65
N ASP A 130 -8.39 -21.85 4.82
CA ASP A 130 -9.43 -21.86 3.78
C ASP A 130 -9.50 -20.54 2.98
N HIS A 131 -8.88 -19.47 3.49
CA HIS A 131 -8.98 -18.14 2.92
C HIS A 131 -8.10 -17.91 1.66
N PRO A 132 -6.83 -18.35 1.57
CA PRO A 132 -6.02 -18.19 0.37
C PRO A 132 -6.67 -18.77 -0.90
N PRO A 133 -7.13 -20.04 -0.92
CA PRO A 133 -7.73 -20.59 -2.15
C PRO A 133 -9.04 -19.88 -2.50
N LYS A 134 -9.84 -19.48 -1.50
CA LYS A 134 -11.07 -18.72 -1.75
C LYS A 134 -10.77 -17.32 -2.30
N PHE A 135 -9.77 -16.63 -1.73
CA PHE A 135 -9.32 -15.33 -2.21
C PHE A 135 -8.82 -15.41 -3.66
N ALA A 136 -7.94 -16.36 -3.96
CA ALA A 136 -7.42 -16.55 -5.31
C ALA A 136 -8.53 -16.87 -6.33
N ALA A 137 -9.49 -17.72 -5.97
CA ALA A 137 -10.64 -18.02 -6.80
C ALA A 137 -11.52 -16.78 -7.06
N THR A 138 -11.78 -15.97 -6.03
CA THR A 138 -12.54 -14.72 -6.19
C THR A 138 -11.79 -13.69 -7.04
N VAL A 139 -10.48 -13.54 -6.85
CA VAL A 139 -9.65 -12.67 -7.71
C VAL A 139 -9.73 -13.12 -9.16
N ALA A 140 -9.62 -14.43 -9.43
CA ALA A 140 -9.70 -14.96 -10.78
C ALA A 140 -11.08 -14.74 -11.43
N ASP A 141 -12.17 -14.92 -10.68
CA ASP A 141 -13.53 -14.61 -11.15
C ASP A 141 -13.68 -13.11 -11.45
N PHE A 142 -13.32 -12.27 -10.49
CA PHE A 142 -13.46 -10.82 -10.63
C PHE A 142 -12.57 -10.30 -11.77
N ALA A 143 -11.36 -10.82 -11.93
CA ALA A 143 -10.47 -10.42 -13.02
C ALA A 143 -11.05 -10.72 -14.40
N LYS A 144 -11.72 -11.88 -14.58
CA LYS A 144 -12.44 -12.18 -15.82
C LYS A 144 -13.56 -11.19 -16.10
N LYS A 145 -14.34 -10.84 -15.06
CA LYS A 145 -15.44 -9.87 -15.16
C LYS A 145 -14.94 -8.46 -15.47
N ILE A 146 -13.87 -8.02 -14.79
CA ILE A 146 -13.19 -6.74 -15.04
C ILE A 146 -12.67 -6.68 -16.48
N GLN A 147 -12.01 -7.75 -16.94
CA GLN A 147 -11.51 -7.84 -18.31
C GLN A 147 -12.66 -7.79 -19.33
N ALA A 148 -13.76 -8.51 -19.08
CA ALA A 148 -14.94 -8.48 -19.95
C ALA A 148 -15.59 -7.09 -20.01
N ALA A 149 -15.52 -6.32 -18.93
CA ALA A 149 -15.94 -4.92 -18.89
C ALA A 149 -14.93 -3.94 -19.54
N GLY A 150 -13.79 -4.43 -20.06
CA GLY A 150 -12.75 -3.62 -20.71
C GLY A 150 -11.73 -3.00 -19.74
N GLY A 151 -11.74 -3.39 -18.47
CA GLY A 151 -10.80 -2.93 -17.46
C GLY A 151 -9.61 -3.87 -17.26
N GLU A 152 -8.64 -3.39 -16.49
CA GLU A 152 -7.48 -4.16 -16.03
C GLU A 152 -7.51 -4.33 -14.51
N THR A 153 -7.17 -5.53 -14.04
CA THR A 153 -7.12 -5.83 -12.61
C THR A 153 -5.75 -5.50 -12.03
N ALA A 154 -5.74 -4.83 -10.88
CA ALA A 154 -4.56 -4.67 -10.03
C ALA A 154 -4.86 -5.23 -8.63
N LEU A 155 -3.85 -5.76 -7.94
CA LEU A 155 -3.99 -6.26 -6.58
C LEU A 155 -3.34 -5.29 -5.59
N TYR A 156 -4.05 -5.01 -4.49
CA TYR A 156 -3.50 -4.34 -3.33
C TYR A 156 -3.15 -5.38 -2.26
N MET A 157 -1.85 -5.53 -2.03
CA MET A 157 -1.28 -6.40 -1.00
C MET A 157 -1.44 -5.75 0.38
N THR A 158 -1.94 -6.51 1.35
CA THR A 158 -2.08 -6.02 2.72
C THR A 158 -0.78 -6.07 3.50
N HIS A 159 -0.67 -5.21 4.51
CA HIS A 159 0.47 -5.20 5.42
C HIS A 159 0.34 -6.32 6.45
N ALA A 160 1.48 -6.89 6.86
CA ALA A 160 1.55 -7.80 8.00
C ALA A 160 1.33 -7.04 9.32
N TYR A 161 0.79 -7.72 10.33
CA TYR A 161 0.77 -7.16 11.69
C TYR A 161 2.20 -7.02 12.23
N VAL A 162 2.44 -5.98 13.02
CA VAL A 162 3.72 -5.71 13.70
C VAL A 162 3.57 -5.78 15.22
N LYS A 163 4.67 -5.95 15.96
CA LYS A 163 4.65 -5.88 17.44
C LYS A 163 4.12 -4.51 17.91
N PRO A 164 3.40 -4.43 19.04
CA PRO A 164 3.03 -5.51 19.97
C PRO A 164 1.67 -6.17 19.66
N HIS A 165 1.17 -6.06 18.42
CA HIS A 165 -0.16 -6.56 18.09
C HIS A 165 -0.28 -8.07 18.33
N LYS A 166 -1.39 -8.52 18.93
CA LYS A 166 -1.60 -9.94 19.32
C LYS A 166 -1.58 -10.95 18.17
N LYS A 167 -1.79 -10.48 16.93
CA LYS A 167 -1.72 -11.28 15.70
C LYS A 167 -0.39 -11.11 14.97
N TYR A 168 0.61 -10.49 15.59
CA TYR A 168 1.96 -10.44 15.04
C TYR A 168 2.45 -11.87 14.80
N ASP A 169 2.92 -12.11 13.59
CA ASP A 169 3.58 -13.33 13.17
C ASP A 169 4.73 -12.91 12.26
N PRO A 170 5.99 -13.24 12.60
CA PRO A 170 7.16 -12.87 11.79
C PRO A 170 7.09 -13.41 10.35
N ASP A 171 6.35 -14.49 10.11
CA ASP A 171 6.23 -15.13 8.80
C ASP A 171 5.01 -14.64 7.99
N MET A 172 4.19 -13.74 8.56
CA MET A 172 2.97 -13.26 7.90
C MET A 172 3.24 -12.60 6.56
N ILE A 173 4.33 -11.83 6.44
CA ILE A 173 4.67 -11.19 5.17
C ILE A 173 4.98 -12.22 4.08
N ARG A 174 5.66 -13.31 4.44
CA ARG A 174 5.94 -14.44 3.52
C ARG A 174 4.67 -15.18 3.11
N ALA A 175 3.68 -15.25 3.99
CA ALA A 175 2.38 -15.82 3.66
C ALA A 175 1.59 -14.90 2.70
N ILE A 176 1.65 -13.59 2.91
CA ILE A 176 1.00 -12.58 2.05
C ILE A 176 1.63 -12.55 0.65
N GLU A 177 2.96 -12.69 0.54
CA GLU A 177 3.68 -12.77 -0.74
C GLU A 177 3.25 -13.97 -1.61
N LYS A 178 2.63 -14.99 -1.02
CA LYS A 178 2.22 -16.24 -1.69
C LYS A 178 0.73 -16.27 -2.07
N LEU A 179 -0.02 -15.21 -1.79
CA LEU A 179 -1.41 -15.05 -2.23
C LEU A 179 -1.50 -14.82 -3.74
#